data_AF-A0A3C0WHH0-F1
#
_entry.id   AF-A0A3C0WHH0-F1
#
_cell.length_a   1.000
_cell.length_b   1.000
_cell.length_c   1.000
_cell.angle_alpha   90.00
_cell.angle_beta   90.00
_cell.angle_gamma   90.00
#
_symmetry.space_group_name_H-M   'P 1'
#
loop_
_entity.id
_entity.type
_entity.pdbx_description
1 polymer ?
#
loop_
_entity_poly.entity_id
_entity_poly.type
_entity_poly.pdbx_seq_one_letter_code
_entity_poly.pdbx_strand_id
1 'polypeptide(L)'
;DYLNEKLDLIEFAYDRISQHPNIEIVGEPSLSTLAFRYTKSGLSEDALNNLNQELHEDLVSSRRFLVSHTMLKGKYVIRICILCFRTHQEQVSFCADEILRIAQQLKD
;
A
#
# COMPACT_ATOMS: atom_id res chain seq x y z
N ASP A 1 5.80 -13.95 -19.58
CA ASP A 1 5.21 -14.89 -18.61
C ASP A 1 4.45 -14.08 -17.57
N TYR A 2 3.16 -14.35 -17.37
CA TYR A 2 2.30 -13.51 -16.52
C TYR A 2 2.64 -13.63 -15.04
N LEU A 3 3.14 -14.77 -14.57
CA LEU A 3 3.52 -14.93 -13.17
C LEU A 3 4.73 -14.05 -12.85
N ASN A 4 5.80 -14.20 -13.64
CA ASN A 4 7.03 -13.41 -13.47
C ASN A 4 6.73 -11.90 -13.51
N GLU A 5 5.87 -11.46 -14.42
CA GLU A 5 5.45 -10.05 -14.44
C GLU A 5 4.78 -9.62 -13.13
N LYS A 6 3.99 -10.47 -12.46
CA LYS A 6 3.36 -10.07 -11.18
C LYS A 6 4.36 -10.01 -10.02
N LEU A 7 5.43 -10.80 -10.09
CA LEU A 7 6.56 -10.72 -9.16
C LEU A 7 7.31 -9.40 -9.38
N ASP A 8 7.67 -9.08 -10.63
CA ASP A 8 8.35 -7.83 -10.97
C ASP A 8 7.52 -6.60 -10.58
N LEU A 9 6.20 -6.65 -10.78
CA LEU A 9 5.30 -5.55 -10.44
C LEU A 9 5.17 -5.31 -8.94
N ILE A 10 5.28 -6.34 -8.09
CA ILE A 10 5.22 -6.12 -6.65
C ILE A 10 6.51 -5.49 -6.13
N GLU A 11 7.66 -5.88 -6.68
CA GLU A 11 8.95 -5.24 -6.39
C GLU A 11 8.93 -3.78 -6.83
N PHE A 12 8.40 -3.50 -8.02
CA PHE A 12 8.20 -2.12 -8.49
C PHE A 12 7.30 -1.30 -7.55
N ALA A 13 6.19 -1.87 -7.07
CA ALA A 13 5.32 -1.18 -6.11
C ALA A 13 6.04 -0.89 -4.79
N TYR A 14 6.80 -1.86 -4.28
CA TYR A 14 7.63 -1.72 -3.09
C TYR A 14 8.64 -0.60 -3.24
N ASP A 15 9.44 -0.62 -4.31
CA ASP A 15 10.48 0.40 -4.58
C ASP A 15 9.89 1.82 -4.69
N ARG A 16 8.66 1.96 -5.16
CA ARG A 16 7.98 3.26 -5.26
C ARG A 16 7.54 3.79 -3.90
N ILE A 17 6.87 2.96 -3.09
CA ILE A 17 6.24 3.44 -1.86
C ILE A 17 7.19 3.45 -0.66
N SER A 18 8.20 2.56 -0.63
CA SER A 18 9.15 2.44 0.49
C SER A 18 10.06 3.66 0.63
N GLN A 19 10.19 4.49 -0.40
CA GLN A 19 10.97 5.73 -0.37
C GLN A 19 10.27 6.84 0.44
N HIS A 20 8.98 6.70 0.74
CA HIS A 20 8.26 7.69 1.53
C HIS A 20 8.63 7.56 3.02
N PRO A 21 9.09 8.62 3.69
CA PRO A 21 9.63 8.54 5.05
C PRO A 21 8.59 8.12 6.12
N ASN A 22 7.31 8.25 5.78
CA ASN A 22 6.18 7.88 6.63
C ASN A 22 5.48 6.60 6.17
N ILE A 23 6.09 5.79 5.30
CA ILE A 23 5.58 4.46 4.95
C ILE A 23 6.47 3.41 5.61
N GLU A 24 5.86 2.59 6.47
CA GLU A 24 6.47 1.39 7.05
C GLU A 24 6.07 0.18 6.22
N ILE A 25 7.04 -0.55 5.68
CA ILE A 25 6.83 -1.86 5.08
C ILE A 25 6.74 -2.88 6.21
N VAL A 26 5.54 -3.45 6.41
CA VAL A 26 5.26 -4.42 7.47
C VAL A 26 5.49 -5.85 6.98
N GLY A 27 5.30 -6.07 5.69
CA GLY A 27 5.63 -7.31 5.00
C GLY A 27 6.28 -6.98 3.66
N GLU A 28 7.56 -7.34 3.55
CA GLU A 28 8.33 -7.26 2.31
C GLU A 28 7.63 -8.00 1.16
N PRO A 29 7.92 -7.67 -0.10
CA PRO A 29 7.48 -8.43 -1.26
C PRO A 29 7.69 -9.93 -1.06
N SER A 30 6.60 -10.68 -1.17
CA SER A 30 6.59 -12.14 -1.18
C SER A 30 5.54 -12.60 -2.16
N LEU A 31 5.95 -13.39 -3.16
CA LEU A 31 5.15 -13.67 -4.36
C LEU A 31 4.73 -12.34 -5.02
N SER A 32 3.44 -12.14 -5.27
CA SER A 32 2.91 -10.90 -5.83
C SER A 32 2.18 -10.04 -4.79
N THR A 33 2.64 -10.09 -3.54
CA THR A 33 2.01 -9.38 -2.42
C THR A 33 3.02 -8.61 -1.56
N LEU A 34 2.62 -7.45 -1.04
CA LEU A 34 3.35 -6.69 -0.03
C LEU A 34 2.36 -6.08 0.97
N ALA A 35 2.82 -5.81 2.20
CA ALA A 35 2.02 -5.17 3.24
C ALA A 35 2.72 -3.93 3.79
N PHE A 36 2.00 -2.82 3.91
CA PHE A 36 2.53 -1.56 4.39
C PHE A 36 1.51 -0.84 5.28
N ARG A 37 2.00 0.17 6.00
CA ARG A 37 1.16 1.14 6.70
C ARG A 37 1.82 2.51 6.70
N TYR A 38 1.03 3.57 6.84
CA TYR A 38 1.53 4.90 7.14
C TYR A 38 1.90 5.03 8.62
N THR A 39 2.98 5.75 8.92
CA THR A 39 3.48 6.01 10.27
C THR A 39 3.74 7.51 10.49
N LYS A 40 3.38 8.01 11.68
CA LYS A 40 3.62 9.40 12.09
C LYS A 40 4.12 9.41 13.53
N SER A 41 5.31 9.98 13.74
CA SER A 41 5.93 10.06 15.06
C SER A 41 5.01 10.78 16.05
N GLY A 42 4.91 10.23 17.27
CA GLY A 42 4.10 10.82 18.34
C GLY A 42 2.62 10.37 18.36
N LEU A 43 2.17 9.57 17.40
CA LEU A 43 0.84 8.93 17.46
C LEU A 43 0.88 7.60 18.24
N SER A 44 -0.22 7.30 18.94
CA SER A 44 -0.44 5.97 19.53
C SER A 44 -0.74 4.93 18.45
N GLU A 45 -0.63 3.64 18.78
CA GLU A 45 -0.99 2.57 17.84
C GLU A 45 -2.46 2.63 17.39
N ASP A 46 -3.39 2.98 18.29
CA ASP A 46 -4.80 3.16 17.93
C ASP A 46 -5.01 4.34 16.96
N ALA A 47 -4.30 5.45 17.18
CA ALA A 47 -4.34 6.59 16.27
C ALA A 47 -3.73 6.24 14.91
N LEU A 48 -2.62 5.48 14.89
CA LEU A 48 -2.03 4.98 13.65
C LEU A 48 -2.95 3.98 12.94
N ASN A 49 -3.73 3.17 13.67
CA ASN A 49 -4.71 2.26 13.08
C ASN A 49 -5.84 3.04 12.41
N ASN A 50 -6.40 4.04 13.07
CA ASN A 50 -7.44 4.91 12.51
C ASN A 50 -6.93 5.66 11.27
N LEU A 51 -5.70 6.19 11.33
CA LEU A 51 -5.08 6.88 10.19
C LEU A 51 -4.89 5.97 8.97
N ASN A 52 -4.52 4.71 9.19
CA ASN A 52 -4.38 3.74 8.10
C ASN A 52 -5.72 3.26 7.56
N GLN A 53 -6.75 3.21 8.41
CA GLN A 53 -8.11 2.96 7.97
C GLN A 53 -8.61 4.11 7.07
N GLU A 54 -8.38 5.37 7.44
CA GLU A 54 -8.72 6.54 6.60
C GLU A 54 -7.99 6.51 5.26
N LEU A 55 -6.67 6.26 5.27
CA LEU A 55 -5.88 6.09 4.04
C LEU A 55 -6.45 4.97 3.15
N HIS A 56 -6.81 3.82 3.75
CA HIS A 56 -7.41 2.69 3.03
C HIS A 56 -8.77 3.06 2.42
N GLU A 57 -9.63 3.72 3.19
CA GLU A 57 -10.95 4.17 2.77
C GLU A 57 -10.86 5.18 1.62
N ASP A 58 -9.94 6.14 1.71
CA ASP A 58 -9.69 7.13 0.65
C ASP A 58 -9.22 6.46 -0.65
N LEU A 59 -8.29 5.51 -0.58
CA LEU A 59 -7.81 4.77 -1.74
C LEU A 59 -8.94 4.06 -2.50
N VAL A 60 -9.82 3.37 -1.77
CA VAL A 60 -10.90 2.57 -2.37
C VAL A 60 -12.13 3.41 -2.70
N SER A 61 -12.30 4.60 -2.11
CA SER A 61 -13.44 5.51 -2.34
C SER A 61 -13.59 5.88 -3.82
N SER A 62 -12.47 6.03 -4.53
CA SER A 62 -12.42 6.33 -5.96
C SER A 62 -12.99 5.21 -6.84
N ARG A 63 -13.12 3.99 -6.30
CA ARG A 63 -13.45 2.74 -7.02
C ARG A 63 -12.51 2.41 -8.18
N ARG A 64 -11.37 3.10 -8.30
CA ARG A 64 -10.33 2.83 -9.29
C ARG A 64 -9.38 1.74 -8.84
N PHE A 65 -9.21 1.60 -7.52
CA PHE A 65 -8.33 0.63 -6.90
C PHE A 65 -9.10 -0.22 -5.90
N LEU A 66 -8.75 -1.50 -5.82
CA LEU A 66 -9.17 -2.39 -4.76
C LEU A 66 -7.92 -2.96 -4.09
N VAL A 67 -7.50 -2.34 -3.00
CA VAL A 67 -6.47 -2.87 -2.10
C VAL A 67 -7.15 -3.45 -0.87
N SER A 68 -6.57 -4.50 -0.31
CA SER A 68 -7.11 -5.12 0.90
C SER A 68 -6.42 -4.56 2.14
N HIS A 69 -6.98 -4.80 3.31
CA HIS A 69 -6.31 -4.56 4.59
C HIS A 69 -6.37 -5.82 5.46
N THR A 70 -5.65 -5.82 6.57
CA THR A 70 -5.77 -6.82 7.63
C THR A 70 -5.18 -6.28 8.95
N MET A 71 -5.37 -7.01 10.04
CA MET A 71 -4.72 -6.73 11.32
C MET A 71 -3.53 -7.68 11.51
N LEU A 72 -2.32 -7.15 11.57
CA LEU A 72 -1.10 -7.92 11.89
C LEU A 72 -0.56 -7.49 13.24
N LYS A 73 -0.62 -8.40 14.24
CA LYS A 73 -0.14 -8.13 15.61
C LYS A 73 -0.72 -6.83 16.20
N GLY A 74 -2.00 -6.56 15.94
CA GLY A 74 -2.69 -5.35 16.40
C GLY A 74 -2.48 -4.10 15.54
N LYS A 75 -1.69 -4.17 14.47
CA LYS A 75 -1.50 -3.07 13.49
C LYS A 75 -2.46 -3.23 12.31
N TYR A 76 -3.17 -2.17 11.96
CA TYR A 76 -3.92 -2.08 10.71
C TYR A 76 -2.94 -1.86 9.56
N VAL A 77 -2.92 -2.78 8.60
CA VAL A 77 -2.01 -2.74 7.45
C VAL A 77 -2.77 -2.88 6.14
N ILE A 78 -2.30 -2.17 5.12
CA ILE A 78 -2.82 -2.21 3.76
C ILE A 78 -1.95 -3.18 2.95
N ARG A 79 -2.58 -3.94 2.05
CA ARG A 79 -1.91 -4.94 1.22
C ARG A 79 -2.20 -4.71 -0.25
N ILE A 80 -1.13 -4.65 -1.03
CA ILE A 80 -1.17 -4.73 -2.48
C ILE A 80 -1.02 -6.21 -2.85
N CYS A 81 -1.97 -6.75 -3.61
CA CYS A 81 -1.94 -8.12 -4.10
C CYS A 81 -2.19 -8.11 -5.60
N ILE A 82 -1.17 -8.42 -6.41
CA ILE A 82 -1.25 -8.35 -7.87
C ILE A 82 -1.55 -9.75 -8.41
N LEU A 83 -2.83 -10.04 -8.61
CA LEU A 83 -3.31 -11.37 -9.01
C LEU A 83 -3.88 -11.42 -10.43
N CYS A 84 -4.28 -10.27 -10.99
CA CYS A 84 -4.88 -10.19 -12.31
C CYS A 84 -3.80 -10.10 -13.38
N PHE A 85 -3.82 -11.05 -14.33
CA PHE A 85 -2.87 -11.06 -15.46
C PHE A 85 -2.97 -9.82 -16.37
N ARG A 86 -4.09 -9.08 -16.32
CA ARG A 86 -4.32 -7.82 -17.04
C ARG A 86 -3.90 -6.57 -16.26
N THR A 87 -3.43 -6.71 -15.03
CA THR A 87 -2.81 -5.61 -14.29
C THR A 87 -1.38 -5.48 -14.74
N HIS A 88 -1.03 -4.38 -15.39
CA HIS A 88 0.31 -4.08 -15.88
C HIS A 88 0.90 -2.91 -15.09
N GLN A 89 2.15 -2.56 -15.42
CA GLN A 89 2.91 -1.52 -14.72
C GLN A 89 2.14 -0.20 -14.63
N GLU A 90 1.37 0.18 -15.65
CA GLU A 90 0.56 1.40 -15.65
C GLU A 90 -0.41 1.45 -14.45
N GLN A 91 -1.18 0.38 -14.20
CA GLN A 91 -2.13 0.35 -13.08
C GLN A 91 -1.42 0.36 -11.73
N VAL A 92 -0.26 -0.31 -11.63
CA VAL A 92 0.54 -0.35 -10.40
C VAL A 92 1.16 1.01 -10.12
N SER A 93 1.67 1.70 -11.15
CA SER A 93 2.14 3.08 -11.06
C SER A 93 1.05 4.01 -10.55
N PHE A 94 -0.16 3.96 -11.14
CA PHE A 94 -1.28 4.78 -10.68
C PHE A 94 -1.67 4.48 -9.24
N CYS A 95 -1.62 3.22 -8.81
CA CYS A 95 -1.92 2.85 -7.42
C CYS A 95 -0.85 3.41 -6.46
N ALA A 96 0.44 3.25 -6.80
CA ALA A 96 1.53 3.79 -6.00
C ALA A 96 1.49 5.33 -5.92
N ASP A 97 1.20 6.00 -7.03
CA ASP A 97 1.06 7.47 -7.08
C ASP A 97 -0.08 7.94 -6.19
N GLU A 98 -1.22 7.25 -6.20
CA GLU A 98 -2.36 7.58 -5.36
C GLU A 98 -2.07 7.35 -3.87
N ILE A 99 -1.39 6.24 -3.52
CA ILE A 99 -0.92 6.00 -2.14
C ILE A 99 -0.04 7.15 -1.67
N LEU A 100 0.94 7.56 -2.48
CA LEU A 100 1.85 8.65 -2.15
C LEU A 100 1.15 10.01 -2.06
N ARG A 101 0.16 10.26 -2.94
CA ARG A 101 -0.66 11.47 -2.92
C ARG A 101 -1.45 11.59 -1.62
N ILE A 102 -2.13 10.52 -1.20
CA ILE A 102 -2.90 10.49 0.06
C ILE A 102 -1.96 10.57 1.26
N ALA A 103 -0.85 9.82 1.26
CA ALA A 103 0.16 9.86 2.32
C ALA A 103 0.74 11.27 2.54
N GLN A 104 0.92 12.04 1.47
CA GLN A 104 1.36 13.42 1.54
C GLN A 104 0.30 14.35 2.16
N GLN A 105 -0.99 14.09 1.95
CA GLN A 105 -2.08 14.86 2.57
C GLN A 105 -2.21 14.60 4.08
N LEU A 106 -1.89 13.39 4.54
CA LEU A 106 -1.90 13.02 5.96
C LEU A 106 -0.67 13.53 6.75
N LYS A 107 0.35 14.00 6.04
CA LYS A 107 1.55 14.60 6.64
C LYS A 107 1.23 15.96 7.27
N ASP A 108 0.43 16.75 6.56
CA ASP A 108 -0.05 18.07 6.98
C ASP A 108 -1.10 17.96 8.11
#